data_AF-A0A8H4LDG5-F1
#
_entry.id   AF-A0A8H4LDG5-F1
#
_cell.length_a   1.000
_cell.length_b   1.000
_cell.length_c   1.000
_cell.angle_alpha   90.00
_cell.angle_beta   90.00
_cell.angle_gamma   90.00
#
_symmetry.space_group_name_H-M   'P 1'
#
loop_
_entity.id
_entity.type
_entity.pdbx_description
1 polymer ?
#
loop_
_entity_poly.entity_id
_entity_poly.type
_entity_poly.pdbx_seq_one_letter_code
_entity_poly.pdbx_strand_id
1 'polypeptide(L)'
;MSRLYVGNLSWNTTDDSLREAFSEAGNVKSATVMIDRETNRSRGFGFVEFDTPEEANTAIDRFNDQELDGRRIRVSEARANRGGAGGGGSWR
;
A
#
# COMPACT_ATOMS: atom_id res chain seq x y z
N MET A 1 0.56 -13.03 2.85
CA MET A 1 0.37 -11.75 3.58
C MET A 1 -0.65 -10.95 2.77
N SER A 2 -1.60 -10.24 3.39
CA SER A 2 -2.69 -9.55 2.67
C SER A 2 -2.53 -8.02 2.62
N ARG A 3 -1.39 -7.50 3.10
CA ARG A 3 -1.10 -6.05 3.10
C ARG A 3 -0.18 -5.69 1.94
N LEU A 4 -0.55 -4.63 1.23
CA LEU A 4 0.12 -4.07 0.07
C LEU A 4 0.68 -2.68 0.39
N TYR A 5 1.82 -2.38 -0.22
CA TYR A 5 2.41 -1.06 -0.30
C TYR A 5 2.03 -0.46 -1.64
N VAL A 6 1.53 0.77 -1.61
CA VAL A 6 1.17 1.53 -2.81
C VAL A 6 2.01 2.80 -2.83
N GLY A 7 2.90 2.92 -3.82
CA GLY A 7 3.80 4.05 -4.00
C GLY A 7 3.50 4.85 -5.26
N ASN A 8 4.11 6.03 -5.36
CA ASN A 8 3.91 6.99 -6.45
C ASN A 8 2.45 7.47 -6.60
N LEU A 9 1.72 7.53 -5.48
CA LEU A 9 0.37 8.07 -5.42
C LEU A 9 0.35 9.57 -5.78
N SER A 10 -0.77 10.04 -6.30
CA SER A 10 -1.02 11.46 -6.44
C SER A 10 -1.14 12.12 -5.07
N TRP A 11 -0.83 13.42 -5.00
CA TRP A 11 -1.02 14.18 -3.77
C TRP A 11 -2.49 14.39 -3.44
N ASN A 12 -3.37 14.18 -4.42
CA ASN A 12 -4.82 14.25 -4.28
C ASN A 12 -5.43 12.92 -3.83
N THR A 13 -4.69 11.81 -3.91
CA THR A 13 -5.20 10.49 -3.52
C THR A 13 -5.38 10.44 -2.00
N THR A 14 -6.62 10.20 -1.56
CA THR A 14 -7.01 10.04 -0.14
C THR A 14 -7.13 8.56 0.23
N ASP A 15 -7.26 8.28 1.52
CA ASP A 15 -7.56 6.93 2.02
C ASP A 15 -8.86 6.35 1.44
N ASP A 16 -9.89 7.18 1.28
CA ASP A 16 -11.18 6.77 0.70
C ASP A 16 -11.04 6.43 -0.79
N SER A 17 -10.43 7.32 -1.60
CA SER A 17 -10.20 7.06 -3.03
C SER A 17 -9.28 5.86 -3.26
N LEU A 18 -8.27 5.67 -2.40
CA LEU A 18 -7.41 4.48 -2.44
C LEU A 18 -8.22 3.22 -2.12
N ARG A 19 -9.11 3.26 -1.12
CA ARG A 19 -9.98 2.13 -0.79
C ARG A 19 -10.89 1.79 -1.96
N GLU A 20 -11.59 2.79 -2.50
CA GLU A 20 -12.54 2.60 -3.60
C GLU A 20 -11.87 2.00 -4.83
N ALA A 21 -10.70 2.51 -5.23
CA ALA A 21 -9.95 1.96 -6.35
C ALA A 21 -9.56 0.49 -6.12
N PHE A 22 -9.04 0.17 -4.92
CA PHE A 22 -8.58 -1.18 -4.61
C PHE A 22 -9.73 -2.16 -4.30
N SER A 23 -10.93 -1.67 -3.99
CA SER A 23 -12.14 -2.48 -3.80
C SER A 23 -12.57 -3.23 -5.07
N GLU A 24 -12.11 -2.82 -6.25
CA GLU A 24 -12.35 -3.58 -7.50
C GLU A 24 -11.58 -4.90 -7.58
N ALA A 25 -10.48 -5.05 -6.83
CA ALA A 25 -9.71 -6.30 -6.78
C ALA A 25 -10.19 -7.25 -5.68
N GLY A 26 -10.90 -6.75 -4.66
CA GLY A 26 -11.40 -7.58 -3.56
C GLY A 26 -11.83 -6.77 -2.34
N ASN A 27 -12.06 -7.47 -1.23
CA ASN A 27 -12.51 -6.85 0.00
C ASN A 27 -11.36 -6.17 0.77
N VAL A 28 -11.30 -4.83 0.70
CA VAL A 28 -10.32 -4.03 1.42
C VAL A 28 -10.72 -3.89 2.89
N LYS A 29 -9.91 -4.46 3.80
CA LYS A 29 -10.04 -4.26 5.25
C LYS A 29 -9.67 -2.86 5.68
N SER A 30 -8.57 -2.33 5.15
CA SER A 30 -8.06 -1.02 5.55
C SER A 30 -7.24 -0.39 4.43
N ALA A 31 -7.46 0.90 4.17
CA ALA A 31 -6.60 1.70 3.30
C ALA A 31 -6.13 2.91 4.09
N THR A 32 -4.85 3.24 4.01
CA THR A 32 -4.29 4.40 4.71
C THR A 32 -3.24 5.05 3.83
N VAL A 33 -3.50 6.29 3.43
CA VAL A 33 -2.51 7.15 2.76
C VAL A 33 -1.64 7.80 3.83
N MET A 34 -0.33 7.72 3.65
CA MET A 34 0.61 8.35 4.57
C MET A 34 0.71 9.83 4.22
N ILE A 35 0.19 10.68 5.09
CA ILE A 35 0.31 12.13 5.00
C ILE A 35 1.46 12.65 5.86
N ASP A 36 2.08 13.72 5.38
CA ASP A 36 3.03 14.51 6.12
C ASP A 36 2.27 15.36 7.16
N ARG A 37 2.62 15.23 8.44
CA ARG A 37 1.87 15.86 9.53
C ARG A 37 2.12 17.35 9.64
N GLU A 38 3.24 17.84 9.10
CA GLU A 38 3.61 19.26 9.15
C GLU A 38 2.93 20.04 8.03
N THR A 39 2.90 19.48 6.83
CA THR A 39 2.33 20.10 5.64
C THR A 39 0.90 19.65 5.32
N ASN A 40 0.40 18.62 6.01
CA ASN A 40 -0.87 17.94 5.75
C ASN A 40 -1.01 17.42 4.30
N ARG A 41 0.12 17.16 3.62
CA ARG A 41 0.14 16.69 2.23
C ARG A 41 0.44 15.20 2.17
N SER A 42 -0.14 14.50 1.20
CA SER A 42 0.21 13.10 0.93
C SER A 42 1.70 12.97 0.63
N ARG A 43 2.35 11.97 1.24
CA ARG A 43 3.75 11.63 0.98
C ARG A 43 3.93 10.85 -0.32
N GLY A 44 2.85 10.64 -1.08
CA GLY A 44 2.85 9.90 -2.34
C GLY A 44 2.92 8.39 -2.15
N PHE A 45 2.57 7.88 -0.96
CA PHE A 45 2.47 6.45 -0.71
C PHE A 45 1.44 6.13 0.39
N GLY A 46 0.97 4.89 0.38
CA GLY A 46 -0.02 4.36 1.31
C GLY A 46 0.09 2.85 1.47
N PHE A 47 -0.78 2.31 2.31
CA PHE A 47 -0.92 0.89 2.54
C PHE A 47 -2.38 0.46 2.37
N VAL A 48 -2.58 -0.70 1.78
CA VAL A 48 -3.88 -1.33 1.61
C VAL A 48 -3.81 -2.73 2.22
N GLU A 49 -4.78 -3.11 3.03
CA GLU A 49 -4.91 -4.43 3.62
C GLU A 49 -6.19 -5.08 3.12
N PHE A 50 -6.06 -6.28 2.56
CA PHE A 50 -7.17 -7.10 2.09
C PHE A 50 -7.55 -8.17 3.11
N ASP A 51 -8.75 -8.73 2.93
CA ASP A 51 -9.23 -9.85 3.74
C ASP A 51 -8.40 -11.11 3.49
N THR A 52 -8.11 -11.40 2.22
CA THR A 52 -7.34 -12.57 1.81
C THR A 52 -6.04 -12.19 1.08
N PRO A 53 -5.01 -13.06 1.11
CA PRO A 53 -3.79 -12.86 0.33
C PRO A 53 -4.02 -13.05 -1.19
N GLU A 54 -5.07 -13.75 -1.60
CA GLU A 54 -5.40 -13.94 -3.01
C GLU A 54 -5.86 -12.63 -3.64
N GLU A 55 -6.79 -11.92 -2.99
CA GLU A 55 -7.24 -10.57 -3.39
C GLU A 55 -6.07 -9.58 -3.43
N ALA A 56 -5.15 -9.67 -2.47
CA ALA A 56 -3.95 -8.84 -2.45
C ALA A 56 -3.03 -9.08 -3.65
N ASN A 57 -2.85 -10.34 -4.08
CA ASN A 57 -2.08 -10.65 -5.27
C ASN A 57 -2.78 -10.18 -6.55
N THR A 58 -4.09 -10.37 -6.65
CA THR A 58 -4.89 -9.83 -7.77
C THR A 58 -4.77 -8.32 -7.85
N ALA A 59 -4.78 -7.63 -6.71
CA ALA A 59 -4.57 -6.19 -6.67
C ALA A 59 -3.17 -5.78 -7.13
N ILE A 60 -2.11 -6.51 -6.75
CA ILE A 60 -0.76 -6.25 -7.27
C ILE A 60 -0.74 -6.39 -8.79
N ASP A 61 -1.21 -7.50 -9.33
CA ASP A 61 -1.15 -7.78 -10.77
C ASP A 61 -1.96 -6.75 -11.59
N ARG A 62 -3.13 -6.37 -11.07
CA ARG A 62 -4.03 -5.45 -11.74
C ARG A 62 -3.60 -3.99 -11.64
N PHE A 63 -3.14 -3.54 -10.47
CA PHE A 63 -2.89 -2.13 -10.18
C PHE A 63 -1.41 -1.73 -10.23
N ASN A 64 -0.47 -2.66 -10.19
CA ASN A 64 0.94 -2.31 -10.35
C ASN A 64 1.18 -1.72 -11.75
N ASP A 65 1.86 -0.56 -11.79
CA ASP A 65 2.12 0.22 -13.00
C ASP A 65 0.87 0.79 -13.71
N GLN A 66 -0.31 0.74 -13.06
CA GLN A 66 -1.51 1.42 -13.55
C GLN A 66 -1.49 2.92 -13.29
N GLU A 67 -2.24 3.66 -14.11
CA GLU A 67 -2.44 5.09 -13.90
C GLU A 67 -3.60 5.35 -12.93
N LEU A 68 -3.31 6.03 -11.82
CA LEU A 68 -4.28 6.53 -10.85
C LEU A 68 -4.06 8.03 -10.68
N ASP A 69 -5.11 8.83 -10.81
CA ASP A 69 -5.05 10.30 -10.70
C ASP A 69 -3.95 10.94 -11.59
N GLY A 70 -3.73 10.38 -12.79
CA GLY A 70 -2.71 10.83 -13.73
C GLY A 70 -1.27 10.47 -13.34
N ARG A 71 -1.07 9.54 -12.40
CA ARG A 71 0.26 9.02 -12.01
C ARG A 71 0.28 7.51 -12.04
N ARG A 72 1.39 6.94 -12.52
CA ARG A 72 1.61 5.48 -12.49
C ARG A 72 1.91 5.01 -11.08
N ILE A 73 1.00 4.27 -10.47
CA ILE A 73 1.20 3.76 -9.12
C ILE A 73 2.04 2.49 -9.14
N ARG A 74 2.81 2.25 -8.08
CA ARG A 74 3.54 1.01 -7.87
C ARG A 74 2.89 0.25 -6.73
N VAL A 75 2.50 -1.00 -6.98
CA VAL A 75 1.87 -1.85 -5.97
C VAL A 75 2.78 -3.04 -5.71
N SER A 76 3.12 -3.29 -4.45
CA SER A 76 3.95 -4.44 -4.07
C SER A 76 3.53 -4.98 -2.72
N GLU A 77 3.91 -6.22 -2.40
CA GLU A 77 3.66 -6.78 -1.07
C GLU A 77 4.28 -5.88 0.01
N ALA A 78 3.48 -5.45 0.98
CA ALA A 78 4.01 -4.73 2.12
C ALA A 78 4.77 -5.74 2.99
N ARG A 79 6.04 -5.44 3.28
CA ARG A 79 6.73 -6.15 4.35
C ARG A 79 6.00 -5.84 5.65
N ALA A 80 5.26 -6.83 6.14
CA ALA A 80 4.71 -6.78 7.48
C ALA A 80 5.89 -6.60 8.43
N ASN A 81 5.98 -5.43 9.06
CA ASN A 81 6.83 -5.24 10.22
C ASN A 81 6.15 -6.01 11.37
N ARG A 82 6.11 -7.35 11.27
CA ARG A 82 6.05 -8.20 12.46
C ARG A 82 7.32 -7.86 13.20
N GLY A 83 7.20 -7.15 14.31
CA GLY A 83 8.34 -6.68 15.09
C GLY A 83 9.35 -7.80 15.30
N GLY A 84 10.63 -7.47 15.06
CA GLY A 84 11.82 -8.17 15.56
C GLY A 84 11.93 -9.67 15.30
N ALA A 85 12.67 -10.06 14.27
CA ALA A 85 13.57 -11.23 14.32
C ALA A 85 14.38 -11.32 13.00
N GLY A 86 15.71 -11.24 13.10
CA GLY A 86 16.61 -11.78 12.08
C GLY A 86 17.83 -10.95 11.73
N GLY A 87 18.95 -11.21 12.42
CA GLY A 87 20.29 -11.05 11.84
C GLY A 87 21.18 -9.98 12.45
N GLY A 88 21.70 -10.22 13.67
CA GLY A 88 22.71 -9.36 14.27
C GLY A 88 23.44 -9.98 15.45
N GLY A 89 23.74 -11.28 15.39
CA GLY A 89 24.50 -11.99 16.43
C GLY A 89 25.73 -12.65 15.84
N SER A 90 26.85 -11.91 15.77
CA SER A 90 28.21 -12.46 15.90
C SER A 90 29.21 -11.30 16.00
N TRP A 91 29.40 -10.77 17.21
CA TRP A 91 30.67 -10.11 17.54
C TRP A 91 31.54 -11.15 18.23
N ARG A 92 32.69 -11.39 17.61
CA ARG A 92 33.76 -12.25 18.09
C ARG A 92 34.39 -11.66 19.35
#